data_AF-A0A3E4JE52-F1
#
_entry.id   AF-A0A3E4JE52-F1
#
_cell.length_a   1.000
_cell.length_b   1.000
_cell.length_c   1.000
_cell.angle_alpha   90.00
_cell.angle_beta   90.00
_cell.angle_gamma   90.00
#
_symmetry.space_group_name_H-M   'P 1'
#
loop_
_entity.id
_entity.type
_entity.pdbx_description
1 polymer ?
#
loop_
_entity_poly.entity_id
_entity_poly.type
_entity_poly.pdbx_seq_one_letter_code
_entity_poly.pdbx_strand_id
1 'polypeptide(L)'
;RLDARRTLKSLVADLRVKAQKSASMHEYDAALYYVTSIPECCAGYEEASKLIDTYYTQYVNYNCQLIMQYARSEWAKSPDAEGASKALDWLVFIEPGSSCEGEAKALYNEVKQKVTSDWDFENREKYKDEAGLKKQRIEAARAIGVAFGNGQQPVTTNITWLH
;
A
#
# COMPACT_ATOMS: atom_id res chain seq x y z
N ARG A 1 10.17 24.86 -30.21
CA ARG A 1 9.12 25.03 -29.16
C ARG A 1 7.94 24.06 -29.37
N LEU A 2 7.41 23.92 -30.59
CA LEU A 2 6.36 22.92 -30.90
C LEU A 2 6.83 21.46 -30.71
N ASP A 3 8.06 21.14 -31.12
CA ASP A 3 8.58 19.76 -30.99
C ASP A 3 8.77 19.34 -29.52
N ALA A 4 9.37 20.18 -28.69
CA ALA A 4 9.49 19.92 -27.25
C ALA A 4 8.14 19.69 -26.55
N ARG A 5 7.10 20.45 -26.95
CA ARG A 5 5.74 20.27 -26.41
C ARG A 5 5.10 18.97 -26.89
N ARG A 6 5.40 18.54 -28.12
CA ARG A 6 4.94 17.25 -28.67
C ARG A 6 5.62 16.07 -27.96
N THR A 7 6.93 16.17 -27.72
CA THR A 7 7.70 15.16 -26.98
C THR A 7 7.27 15.04 -25.53
N LEU A 8 6.96 16.15 -24.86
CA LEU A 8 6.44 16.12 -23.49
C LEU A 8 5.08 15.41 -23.40
N LYS A 9 4.18 15.68 -24.35
CA LYS A 9 2.87 15.01 -24.41
C LYS A 9 3.00 13.51 -24.64
N SER A 10 3.90 13.06 -25.53
CA SER A 10 4.12 11.63 -25.75
C SER A 10 4.71 10.95 -24.51
N LEU A 11 5.65 11.60 -23.82
CA LEU A 11 6.22 11.05 -22.58
C LEU A 11 5.15 10.85 -21.49
N VAL A 12 4.24 11.83 -21.30
CA VAL A 12 3.14 11.70 -20.34
C VAL A 12 2.21 10.53 -20.70
N ALA A 13 1.92 10.34 -21.99
CA ALA A 13 1.12 9.21 -22.45
C ALA A 13 1.82 7.87 -22.18
N ASP A 14 3.12 7.78 -22.47
CA ASP A 14 3.91 6.57 -22.25
C ASP A 14 3.99 6.19 -20.77
N LEU A 15 4.18 7.16 -19.87
CA LEU A 15 4.18 6.93 -18.42
C LEU A 15 2.84 6.38 -17.94
N ARG A 16 1.72 6.91 -18.42
CA ARG A 16 0.38 6.39 -18.09
C ARG A 16 0.17 4.96 -18.56
N VAL A 17 0.61 4.63 -19.77
CA VAL A 17 0.51 3.26 -20.32
C VAL A 17 1.36 2.29 -19.50
N LYS A 18 2.59 2.66 -19.14
CA LYS A 18 3.46 1.86 -18.28
C LYS A 18 2.82 1.62 -16.91
N ALA A 19 2.24 2.66 -16.31
CA ALA A 19 1.56 2.54 -15.03
C ALA A 19 0.37 1.57 -15.09
N GLN A 20 -0.47 1.69 -16.13
CA GLN A 20 -1.62 0.82 -16.31
C GLN A 20 -1.21 -0.65 -16.49
N LYS A 21 -0.13 -0.89 -17.25
CA LYS A 21 0.43 -2.23 -17.42
C LYS A 21 0.93 -2.80 -16.10
N SER A 22 1.73 -2.05 -15.33
CA SER A 22 2.23 -2.50 -14.03
C SER A 22 1.09 -2.76 -13.03
N ALA A 23 0.08 -1.88 -12.96
CA ALA A 23 -1.08 -2.10 -12.10
C ALA A 23 -1.86 -3.37 -12.48
N SER A 24 -2.01 -3.67 -13.78
CA SER A 24 -2.66 -4.91 -14.24
C SER A 24 -1.91 -6.19 -13.86
N MET A 25 -0.62 -6.08 -13.50
CA MET A 25 0.22 -7.18 -13.03
C MET A 25 0.39 -7.17 -11.50
N HIS A 26 -0.40 -6.35 -10.79
CA HIS A 26 -0.28 -6.08 -9.34
C HIS A 26 1.08 -5.50 -8.91
N GLU A 27 1.87 -4.98 -9.85
CA GLU A 27 3.12 -4.26 -9.60
C GLU A 27 2.81 -2.80 -9.22
N TYR A 28 2.06 -2.60 -8.14
CA TYR A 28 1.53 -1.29 -7.82
C TYR A 28 2.60 -0.26 -7.46
N ASP A 29 3.73 -0.68 -6.89
CA ASP A 29 4.87 0.22 -6.62
C ASP A 29 5.42 0.83 -7.92
N ALA A 30 5.58 -0.01 -8.96
CA ALA A 30 5.98 0.43 -10.29
C ALA A 30 4.90 1.29 -10.95
N ALA A 31 3.62 0.92 -10.78
CA ALA A 31 2.51 1.73 -11.28
C ALA A 31 2.51 3.13 -10.68
N LEU A 32 2.64 3.23 -9.36
CA LEU A 32 2.72 4.48 -8.59
C LEU A 32 3.96 5.29 -8.98
N TYR A 33 5.11 4.66 -9.16
CA TYR A 33 6.30 5.31 -9.70
C TYR A 33 6.02 6.02 -11.02
N TYR A 34 5.42 5.32 -11.99
CA TYR A 34 5.16 5.91 -13.32
C TYR A 34 4.15 7.05 -13.28
N VAL A 35 3.03 6.94 -12.54
CA VAL A 35 2.04 8.05 -12.48
C VAL A 35 2.51 9.23 -11.64
N THR A 36 3.27 9.01 -10.57
CA THR A 36 3.79 10.10 -9.72
C THR A 36 4.99 10.82 -10.36
N SER A 37 5.63 10.19 -11.35
CA SER A 37 6.67 10.83 -12.18
C SER A 37 6.12 11.88 -13.15
N ILE A 38 4.80 12.00 -13.30
CA ILE A 38 4.18 13.03 -14.15
C ILE A 38 4.09 14.34 -13.35
N PRO A 39 4.81 15.41 -13.77
CA PRO A 39 4.80 16.68 -13.03
C PRO A 39 3.46 17.42 -13.11
N GLU A 40 3.12 18.16 -12.04
CA GLU A 40 1.91 18.98 -11.93
C GLU A 40 1.72 19.98 -13.07
N CYS A 41 2.82 20.47 -13.66
CA CYS A 41 2.79 21.44 -14.75
C CYS A 41 2.42 20.84 -16.13
N CYS A 42 2.34 19.51 -16.25
CA CYS A 42 2.12 18.84 -17.52
C CYS A 42 0.63 18.73 -17.87
N ALA A 43 0.30 18.95 -19.15
CA ALA A 43 -1.01 18.58 -19.68
C ALA A 43 -1.17 17.05 -19.57
N GLY A 44 -2.20 16.60 -18.84
CA GLY A 44 -2.38 15.18 -18.49
C GLY A 44 -2.18 14.85 -17.00
N TYR A 45 -1.74 15.83 -16.19
CA TYR A 45 -1.55 15.63 -14.75
C TYR A 45 -2.85 15.31 -14.02
N GLU A 46 -3.98 15.94 -14.38
CA GLU A 46 -5.25 15.70 -13.69
C GLU A 46 -5.70 14.23 -13.85
N GLU A 47 -5.54 13.68 -15.05
CA GLU A 47 -5.80 12.28 -15.33
C GLU A 47 -4.82 11.35 -14.61
N ALA A 48 -3.53 11.71 -14.58
CA ALA A 48 -2.54 10.97 -13.80
C ALA A 48 -2.86 10.97 -12.29
N SER A 49 -3.31 12.11 -11.75
CA SER A 49 -3.69 12.25 -10.34
C SER A 49 -4.87 11.35 -9.96
N LYS A 50 -5.85 11.16 -10.86
CA LYS A 50 -6.96 10.21 -10.65
C LYS A 50 -6.47 8.75 -10.61
N LEU A 51 -5.45 8.44 -11.41
CA LEU A 51 -4.82 7.11 -11.41
C LEU A 51 -3.99 6.86 -10.15
N ILE A 52 -3.36 7.89 -9.57
CA ILE A 52 -2.65 7.77 -8.28
C ILE A 52 -3.60 7.25 -7.20
N ASP A 53 -4.76 7.89 -7.03
CA ASP A 53 -5.76 7.48 -6.03
C ASP A 53 -6.22 6.02 -6.26
N THR A 54 -6.41 5.65 -7.53
CA THR A 54 -6.85 4.31 -7.93
C THR A 54 -5.80 3.26 -7.59
N TYR A 55 -4.56 3.46 -8.03
CA TYR A 55 -3.47 2.49 -7.83
C TYR A 55 -3.04 2.41 -6.37
N TYR A 56 -3.09 3.52 -5.62
CA TYR A 56 -2.82 3.50 -4.19
C TYR A 56 -3.87 2.70 -3.43
N THR A 57 -5.16 2.87 -3.78
CA THR A 57 -6.24 2.07 -3.20
C THR A 57 -6.07 0.58 -3.51
N GLN A 58 -5.69 0.23 -4.74
CA GLN A 58 -5.42 -1.15 -5.12
C GLN A 58 -4.20 -1.73 -4.39
N TYR A 59 -3.11 -0.96 -4.25
CA TYR A 59 -1.92 -1.32 -3.47
C TYR A 59 -2.27 -1.65 -2.02
N VAL A 60 -2.98 -0.73 -1.36
CA VAL A 60 -3.41 -0.89 0.03
C VAL A 60 -4.28 -2.15 0.18
N ASN A 61 -5.25 -2.35 -0.71
CA ASN A 61 -6.14 -3.50 -0.65
C ASN A 61 -5.42 -4.83 -0.92
N TYR A 62 -4.48 -4.85 -1.87
CA TYR A 62 -3.69 -6.02 -2.18
C TYR A 62 -2.79 -6.42 -1.00
N ASN A 63 -2.08 -5.46 -0.42
CA ASN A 63 -1.24 -5.70 0.76
C ASN A 63 -2.06 -6.13 1.97
N CYS A 64 -3.26 -5.55 2.16
CA CYS A 64 -4.19 -5.97 3.21
C CYS A 64 -4.43 -7.48 3.17
N GLN A 65 -4.75 -8.01 1.99
CA GLN A 65 -5.04 -9.42 1.79
C GLN A 65 -3.82 -10.30 2.05
N LEU A 66 -2.64 -9.89 1.57
CA LEU A 66 -1.39 -10.61 1.86
C LEU A 66 -1.07 -10.64 3.36
N ILE A 67 -1.12 -9.48 4.03
CA ILE A 67 -0.88 -9.36 5.46
C ILE A 67 -1.85 -10.24 6.26
N MET A 68 -3.14 -10.27 5.88
CA MET A 68 -4.12 -11.14 6.52
C MET A 68 -3.80 -12.63 6.34
N GLN A 69 -3.29 -13.03 5.18
CA GLN A 69 -2.86 -14.43 4.98
C GLN A 69 -1.71 -14.79 5.92
N TYR A 70 -0.71 -13.91 6.07
CA TYR A 70 0.40 -14.13 7.02
C TYR A 70 -0.06 -14.15 8.47
N ALA A 71 -0.85 -13.15 8.89
CA ALA A 71 -1.37 -13.07 10.25
C ALA A 71 -2.17 -14.33 10.63
N ARG A 72 -3.07 -14.78 9.75
CA ARG A 72 -3.86 -16.01 9.96
C ARG A 72 -2.97 -17.25 9.97
N SER A 73 -1.93 -17.31 9.15
CA SER A 73 -1.00 -18.43 9.13
C SER A 73 -0.23 -18.55 10.44
N GLU A 74 0.31 -17.44 10.97
CA GLU A 74 1.00 -17.43 12.26
C GLU A 74 0.08 -17.86 13.41
N TRP A 75 -1.16 -17.34 13.43
CA TRP A 75 -2.15 -17.74 14.42
C TRP A 75 -2.54 -19.22 14.32
N ALA A 76 -2.73 -19.75 13.10
CA ALA A 76 -3.13 -21.14 12.90
C ALA A 76 -2.03 -22.14 13.28
N LYS A 77 -0.75 -21.77 13.14
CA LYS A 77 0.39 -22.61 13.53
C LYS A 77 0.52 -22.77 15.04
N SER A 78 0.26 -21.71 15.80
CA SER A 78 0.48 -21.64 17.25
C SER A 78 -0.61 -20.76 17.88
N PRO A 79 -1.77 -21.35 18.23
CA PRO A 79 -2.89 -20.61 18.81
C PRO A 79 -2.68 -20.32 20.31
N ASP A 80 -1.50 -19.79 20.65
CA ASP A 80 -1.04 -19.44 21.99
C ASP A 80 -0.38 -18.04 21.98
N ALA A 81 0.27 -17.65 23.08
CA ALA A 81 0.88 -16.33 23.21
C ALA A 81 1.94 -16.01 22.15
N GLU A 82 2.68 -17.01 21.65
CA GLU A 82 3.73 -16.80 20.65
C GLU A 82 3.13 -16.51 19.28
N GLY A 83 2.23 -17.37 18.78
CA GLY A 83 1.58 -17.13 17.49
C GLY A 83 0.63 -15.92 17.52
N ALA A 84 0.07 -15.58 18.68
CA ALA A 84 -0.64 -14.32 18.88
C ALA A 84 0.25 -13.10 18.65
N SER A 85 1.44 -13.05 19.27
CA SER A 85 2.39 -11.95 19.07
C SER A 85 2.76 -11.81 17.60
N LYS A 86 3.10 -12.92 16.93
CA LYS A 86 3.47 -12.93 15.51
C LYS A 86 2.31 -12.50 14.59
N ALA A 87 1.10 -12.96 14.86
CA ALA A 87 -0.08 -12.54 14.10
C ALA A 87 -0.34 -11.04 14.26
N LEU A 88 -0.19 -10.51 15.47
CA LEU A 88 -0.36 -9.08 15.76
C LEU A 88 0.72 -8.22 15.09
N ASP A 89 1.98 -8.69 15.05
CA ASP A 89 3.09 -8.03 14.34
C ASP A 89 2.81 -7.88 12.84
N TRP A 90 1.99 -8.75 12.24
CA TRP A 90 1.51 -8.56 10.87
C TRP A 90 0.41 -7.51 10.79
N LEU A 91 -0.58 -7.54 11.70
CA LEU A 91 -1.76 -6.68 11.64
C LEU A 91 -1.44 -5.18 11.78
N VAL A 92 -0.30 -4.79 12.39
CA VAL A 92 0.10 -3.37 12.49
C VAL A 92 0.35 -2.71 11.12
N PHE A 93 0.61 -3.50 10.07
CA PHE A 93 0.82 -3.03 8.71
C PHE A 93 -0.47 -2.85 7.91
N ILE A 94 -1.63 -3.25 8.46
CA ILE A 94 -2.92 -3.00 7.82
C ILE A 94 -3.19 -1.49 7.83
N GLU A 95 -3.40 -0.95 6.63
CA GLU A 95 -3.73 0.46 6.45
C GLU A 95 -5.22 0.73 6.73
N PRO A 96 -5.54 1.83 7.42
CA PRO A 96 -6.89 2.36 7.53
C PRO A 96 -7.67 2.46 6.22
N GLY A 97 -8.93 2.04 6.24
CA GLY A 97 -9.82 2.10 5.08
C GLY A 97 -9.47 1.10 3.97
N SER A 98 -8.56 0.16 4.25
CA SER A 98 -8.31 -0.98 3.39
C SER A 98 -9.49 -1.96 3.40
N SER A 99 -9.62 -2.74 2.33
CA SER A 99 -10.75 -3.66 2.15
C SER A 99 -10.88 -4.71 3.25
N CYS A 100 -9.80 -5.06 3.95
CA CYS A 100 -9.78 -6.11 4.97
C CYS A 100 -9.72 -5.55 6.41
N GLU A 101 -9.90 -4.24 6.62
CA GLU A 101 -9.86 -3.63 7.96
C GLU A 101 -10.82 -4.31 8.95
N GLY A 102 -12.03 -4.66 8.50
CA GLY A 102 -13.01 -5.36 9.33
C GLY A 102 -12.54 -6.77 9.74
N GLU A 103 -11.89 -7.49 8.84
CA GLU A 103 -11.33 -8.81 9.12
C GLU A 103 -10.13 -8.75 10.06
N ALA A 104 -9.26 -7.75 9.89
CA ALA A 104 -8.13 -7.52 10.77
C ALA A 104 -8.60 -7.25 12.21
N LYS A 105 -9.64 -6.42 12.38
CA LYS A 105 -10.28 -6.18 13.69
C LYS A 105 -10.88 -7.45 14.28
N ALA A 106 -11.48 -8.31 13.47
CA ALA A 106 -12.04 -9.58 13.93
C ALA A 106 -10.94 -10.53 14.44
N LEU A 107 -9.86 -10.72 13.67
CA LEU A 107 -8.72 -11.56 14.08
C LEU A 107 -8.04 -11.02 15.33
N TYR A 108 -7.85 -9.70 15.43
CA TYR A 108 -7.34 -9.07 16.64
C TYR A 108 -8.16 -9.43 17.88
N ASN A 109 -9.49 -9.31 17.79
CA ASN A 109 -10.39 -9.63 18.91
C ASN A 109 -10.35 -11.12 19.28
N GLU A 110 -10.26 -12.00 18.29
CA GLU A 110 -10.12 -13.44 18.49
C GLU A 110 -8.85 -13.78 19.29
N VAL A 111 -7.70 -13.26 18.83
CA VAL A 111 -6.39 -13.47 19.46
C VAL A 111 -6.38 -12.90 20.88
N LYS A 112 -6.90 -11.69 21.07
CA LYS A 112 -6.99 -11.03 22.38
C LYS A 112 -7.80 -11.82 23.40
N GLN A 113 -8.90 -12.46 23.00
CA GLN A 113 -9.70 -13.29 23.92
C GLN A 113 -8.95 -14.54 24.40
N LYS A 114 -7.97 -15.01 23.63
CA LYS A 114 -7.23 -16.25 23.89
C LYS A 114 -5.93 -16.03 24.68
N VAL A 115 -5.36 -14.83 24.59
CA VAL A 115 -4.11 -14.48 25.28
C VAL A 115 -4.43 -13.41 26.33
N THR A 116 -4.51 -13.84 27.59
CA THR A 116 -4.94 -13.03 28.74
C THR A 116 -3.90 -12.03 29.26
N SER A 117 -2.74 -11.91 28.62
CA SER A 117 -1.73 -10.91 29.00
C SER A 117 -2.00 -9.59 28.29
N ASP A 118 -2.22 -8.54 29.09
CA ASP A 118 -2.35 -7.15 28.65
C ASP A 118 -1.18 -6.77 27.75
N TRP A 119 -1.44 -6.79 26.45
CA TRP A 119 -0.63 -6.06 25.49
C TRP A 119 -1.26 -4.68 25.38
N ASP A 120 -0.74 -3.74 26.19
CA ASP A 120 -1.04 -2.32 26.09
C ASP A 120 -0.57 -1.81 24.73
N PHE A 121 -1.46 -1.91 23.76
CA PHE A 121 -1.40 -1.12 22.55
C PHE A 121 -2.64 -0.26 22.54
N GLU A 122 -2.64 0.71 23.45
CA GLU A 122 -3.44 1.91 23.27
C GLU A 122 -3.27 2.35 21.81
N ASN A 123 -4.38 2.24 21.07
CA ASN A 123 -4.76 3.14 20.00
C ASN A 123 -3.58 3.94 19.43
N ARG A 124 -2.79 3.34 18.52
CA ARG A 124 -2.15 4.18 17.51
C ARG A 124 -3.27 4.70 16.64
N GLU A 125 -3.81 5.85 17.04
CA GLU A 125 -4.84 6.65 16.37
C GLU A 125 -4.47 6.87 14.90
N LYS A 126 -4.71 5.88 14.04
CA LYS A 126 -4.49 5.98 12.59
C LYS A 126 -5.73 6.49 11.83
N TYR A 127 -6.84 6.74 12.53
CA TYR A 127 -8.14 7.04 11.93
C TYR A 127 -8.66 8.42 12.36
N LYS A 128 -8.16 9.49 11.73
CA LYS A 128 -8.78 10.82 11.83
C LYS A 128 -8.77 11.52 10.46
N ASP A 129 -9.96 11.95 10.05
CA ASP A 129 -10.29 12.94 9.02
C ASP A 129 -10.06 12.57 7.53
N GLU A 130 -11.15 12.40 6.78
CA GLU A 130 -11.17 12.03 5.36
C GLU A 130 -10.58 13.09 4.42
N ALA A 131 -10.63 14.39 4.78
CA ALA A 131 -10.13 15.46 3.92
C ALA A 131 -8.59 15.53 3.88
N GLY A 132 -7.92 15.16 4.98
CA GLY A 132 -6.47 15.02 5.05
C GLY A 132 -5.94 13.82 4.25
N LEU A 133 -6.76 12.77 4.11
CA LEU A 133 -6.35 11.50 3.50
C LEU A 133 -5.93 11.65 2.04
N LYS A 134 -6.60 12.48 1.23
CA LYS A 134 -6.26 12.56 -0.20
C LYS A 134 -4.85 13.10 -0.44
N LYS A 135 -4.46 14.17 0.27
CA LYS A 135 -3.11 14.73 0.18
C LYS A 135 -2.07 13.74 0.72
N GLN A 136 -2.36 13.11 1.85
CA GLN A 136 -1.50 12.09 2.44
C GLN A 136 -1.31 10.87 1.52
N ARG A 137 -2.35 10.44 0.80
CA ARG A 137 -2.29 9.34 -0.17
C ARG A 137 -1.40 9.68 -1.36
N ILE A 138 -1.49 10.89 -1.89
CA ILE A 138 -0.59 11.34 -2.97
C ILE A 138 0.86 11.40 -2.48
N GLU A 139 1.10 11.89 -1.26
CA GLU A 139 2.44 11.94 -0.65
C GLU A 139 2.99 10.53 -0.39
N ALA A 140 2.17 9.61 0.13
CA ALA A 140 2.54 8.21 0.33
C ALA A 140 2.84 7.50 -0.98
N ALA A 141 1.99 7.69 -2.00
CA ALA A 141 2.22 7.19 -3.36
C ALA A 141 3.53 7.72 -3.95
N ARG A 142 3.85 9.00 -3.75
CA ARG A 142 5.12 9.59 -4.19
C ARG A 142 6.31 8.98 -3.45
N ALA A 143 6.20 8.75 -2.15
CA ALA A 143 7.25 8.11 -1.36
C ALA A 143 7.53 6.67 -1.87
N ILE A 144 6.48 5.90 -2.16
CA ILE A 144 6.59 4.57 -2.79
C ILE A 144 7.28 4.66 -4.15
N GLY A 145 6.85 5.61 -5.00
CA GLY A 145 7.46 5.81 -6.31
C GLY A 145 8.95 6.18 -6.23
N VAL A 146 9.33 7.08 -5.31
CA VAL A 146 10.72 7.47 -5.09
C VAL A 146 11.57 6.30 -4.61
N ALA A 147 11.06 5.49 -3.69
CA ALA A 147 11.74 4.27 -3.22
C ALA A 147 12.07 3.34 -4.40
N PHE A 148 11.06 3.03 -5.23
CA PHE A 148 11.21 2.20 -6.42
C PHE A 148 12.23 2.80 -7.41
N GLY A 149 12.14 4.09 -7.70
CA GLY A 149 13.05 4.79 -8.62
C GLY A 149 14.50 4.83 -8.15
N ASN A 150 14.73 4.81 -6.83
CA ASN A 150 16.07 4.72 -6.22
C ASN A 150 16.62 3.29 -6.20
N GLY A 151 15.97 2.33 -6.85
CA GLY A 151 16.39 0.94 -6.90
C GLY A 151 16.12 0.16 -5.60
N GLN A 152 15.30 0.72 -4.69
CA GLN A 152 14.73 -0.08 -3.62
C GLN A 152 13.70 -1.00 -4.26
N GLN A 153 14.04 -2.28 -4.38
CA GLN A 153 13.07 -3.24 -4.90
C GLN A 153 11.85 -3.28 -3.97
N PRO A 154 10.63 -3.45 -4.50
CA PRO A 154 9.47 -3.74 -3.67
C PRO A 154 9.80 -4.93 -2.78
N VAL A 155 9.73 -4.76 -1.46
CA VAL A 155 9.86 -5.89 -0.53
C VAL A 155 8.77 -6.96 -0.76
N THR A 156 7.75 -6.67 -1.57
CA THR A 156 6.68 -7.58 -1.98
C THR A 156 7.11 -8.67 -2.96
N THR A 157 8.34 -8.68 -3.50
CA THR A 157 8.88 -9.85 -4.24
C THR A 157 9.82 -10.73 -3.40
N ASN A 158 9.96 -10.46 -2.09
CA ASN A 158 10.84 -11.23 -1.23
C ASN A 158 10.30 -11.33 0.21
N ILE A 159 9.15 -11.98 0.33
CA ILE A 159 8.70 -12.60 1.59
C ILE A 159 9.40 -13.95 1.81
N THR A 160 10.64 -14.06 1.30
CA THR A 160 11.54 -15.22 1.37
C THR A 160 12.75 -14.95 2.27
N TRP A 161 12.67 -13.96 3.16
CA TRP A 161 13.75 -13.65 4.10
C TRP A 161 13.22 -13.44 5.51
N LEU A 162 12.72 -14.51 6.11
CA LEU A 162 12.70 -14.73 7.56
C LEU A 162 12.90 -16.23 7.79
N HIS A 163 14.16 -16.67 7.70
CA HIS A 163 14.62 -17.88 8.39
C HIS A 163 14.90 -17.54 9.85
#